data_AF-A0ABD0RDJ7-F1
#
_entry.id   AF-A0ABD0RDJ7-F1
#
_cell.length_a   1.000
_cell.length_b   1.000
_cell.length_c   1.000
_cell.angle_alpha   90.00
_cell.angle_beta   90.00
_cell.angle_gamma   90.00
#
_symmetry.space_group_name_H-M   'P 1'
#
loop_
_entity.id
_entity.type
_entity.pdbx_description
1 polymer ?
#
loop_
_entity_poly.entity_id
_entity_poly.type
_entity_poly.pdbx_seq_one_letter_code
_entity_poly.pdbx_strand_id
1 'polypeptide(L)' 'MLLSLDADDVRPDASVYSVRVSGEPHTHTLLFTQPVDGQTLPRPLQFNGSYHGLCYSVSLMLGNDSSTSRAVRTVPVLT' A
#
# COMPACT_ATOMS: atom_id res chain seq x y z
N MET A 1 -12.35 3.95 -5.48
CA MET A 1 -11.09 4.48 -6.04
C MET A 1 -10.12 3.32 -6.23
N LEU A 2 -9.46 3.23 -7.39
CA LEU A 2 -8.45 2.21 -7.67
C LEU A 2 -7.08 2.89 -7.67
N LEU A 3 -6.13 2.37 -6.88
CA LEU A 3 -4.73 2.76 -6.93
C LEU A 3 -3.93 1.64 -7.57
N SER A 4 -3.04 2.00 -8.49
CA SER A 4 -2.11 1.09 -9.15
C SER A 4 -0.70 1.62 -9.00
N LEU A 5 0.27 0.70 -9.00
CA LEU A 5 1.69 1.04 -8.98
C LEU A 5 2.16 1.28 -10.40
N ASP A 6 2.96 2.32 -10.58
CA ASP A 6 3.71 2.57 -11.80
C ASP A 6 5.00 1.74 -11.80
N ALA A 7 5.62 1.54 -12.97
CA ALA A 7 6.90 0.82 -13.06
C ALA A 7 7.99 1.48 -12.19
N ASP A 8 7.98 2.81 -12.07
CA ASP A 8 8.91 3.58 -11.24
C ASP A 8 8.70 3.40 -9.73
N ASP A 9 7.53 2.90 -9.31
CA ASP A 9 7.26 2.59 -7.89
C ASP A 9 7.92 1.27 -7.47
N VAL A 10 8.24 0.40 -8.43
CA VAL A 10 8.94 -0.87 -8.20
C VAL A 10 10.42 -0.58 -8.10
N ARG A 11 11.00 -0.80 -6.91
CA ARG A 11 12.43 -0.55 -6.69
C ARG A 11 13.23 -1.87 -6.64
N PRO A 12 14.41 -1.91 -7.28
CA PRO A 12 15.22 -3.12 -7.30
C PRO A 12 15.83 -3.49 -5.95
N ASP A 13 15.86 -2.54 -5.00
CA ASP A 13 16.37 -2.71 -3.63
C ASP A 13 15.28 -3.05 -2.60
N ALA A 14 14.03 -3.21 -3.03
CA ALA A 14 12.90 -3.58 -2.17
C ALA A 14 12.48 -5.04 -2.39
N SER A 15 12.47 -5.82 -1.31
CA SER A 15 12.00 -7.23 -1.32
C SER A 15 10.55 -7.36 -0.86
N VAL A 16 10.01 -6.35 -0.18
CA VAL A 16 8.64 -6.35 0.36
C VAL A 16 7.92 -5.06 0.01
N TYR A 17 6.70 -5.20 -0.48
CA TYR A 17 5.79 -4.08 -0.72
C TYR A 17 4.60 -4.19 0.23
N SER A 18 4.20 -3.06 0.81
CA SER A 18 2.99 -2.99 1.62
C SER A 18 2.25 -1.68 1.42
N VAL A 19 0.95 -1.70 1.69
CA VAL A 19 0.12 -0.50 1.73
C VAL A 19 -0.20 -0.18 3.18
N ARG A 20 0.08 1.06 3.58
CA ARG A 20 -0.33 1.61 4.87
C ARG A 20 -1.51 2.54 4.69
N VAL A 21 -2.62 2.23 5.35
CA VAL A 21 -3.80 3.11 5.43
C VAL A 21 -3.84 3.73 6.82
N SER A 22 -3.88 5.06 6.87
CA SER A 22 -3.97 5.86 8.10
C SER A 22 -5.08 6.91 7.93
N GLY A 23 -5.63 7.42 9.04
CA GLY A 23 -6.80 8.30 9.05
C GLY A 23 -7.83 7.90 10.09
N GLU A 24 -7.73 6.67 10.60
CA GLU A 24 -8.48 6.14 11.73
C GLU A 24 -7.60 6.02 12.99
N PRO A 25 -8.18 5.71 14.18
CA PRO A 25 -7.40 5.46 15.39
C PRO A 25 -6.35 4.35 15.21
N HIS A 26 -6.56 3.44 14.26
CA HIS A 26 -5.66 2.33 13.96
C HIS A 26 -5.09 2.48 12.55
N THR A 27 -3.79 2.20 12.44
CA THR A 27 -3.09 2.11 11.15
C THR A 27 -3.10 0.67 10.67
N HIS A 28 -3.50 0.46 9.42
CA HIS A 28 -3.54 -0.86 8.80
C HIS A 28 -2.39 -0.99 7.81
N THR A 29 -1.63 -2.09 7.89
CA THR A 29 -0.56 -2.42 6.94
C THR A 29 -0.89 -3.72 6.23
N LEU A 30 -0.93 -3.69 4.91
CA LEU A 30 -1.33 -4.81 4.06
C LEU A 30 -0.14 -5.20 3.18
N LEU A 31 0.37 -6.42 3.37
CA LEU A 31 1.50 -6.95 2.60
C LEU A 31 1.03 -7.49 1.26
N PHE A 32 1.82 -7.28 0.22
CA PHE A 32 1.62 -7.93 -1.06
C PHE A 32 2.97 -8.27 -1.69
N THR A 33 3.04 -9.44 -2.31
CA THR A 33 4.24 -9.91 -3.02
C THR A 33 4.06 -9.67 -4.51
N GLN A 34 5.15 -9.39 -5.21
CA GLN A 34 5.15 -9.40 -6.67
C GLN A 34 4.68 -10.79 -7.14
N PRO A 35 3.71 -10.86 -8.07
CA PRO A 35 3.32 -12.14 -8.64
C PRO A 35 4.54 -12.78 -9.34
N VAL A 36 4.73 -14.08 -9.13
CA VAL A 36 5.67 -14.87 -9.93
C VAL A 36 5.14 -14.91 -11.37
N ASP A 37 6.03 -14.86 -12.37
CA ASP A 37 5.64 -14.79 -13.79
C ASP A 37 4.50 -15.75 -14.15
N GLY A 38 3.46 -15.21 -14.79
CA GLY A 38 2.26 -15.96 -15.19
C GLY A 38 1.18 -16.10 -14.12
N GLN A 39 1.36 -15.54 -12.92
CA GLN A 39 0.37 -15.59 -11.85
C GLN A 39 -0.57 -14.38 -11.89
N THR A 40 -1.87 -14.61 -11.73
CA THR A 40 -2.90 -13.57 -11.68
C THR A 40 -2.60 -12.57 -10.55
N LEU A 41 -2.77 -11.27 -10.81
CA LEU A 41 -2.63 -10.22 -9.79
C LEU A 41 -3.39 -10.61 -8.51
N PRO A 42 -2.83 -10.35 -7.31
CA PRO A 42 -3.54 -10.61 -6.06
C PRO A 42 -4.88 -9.87 -6.04
N ARG A 43 -5.87 -10.45 -5.35
CA ARG A 43 -7.19 -9.82 -5.24
C ARG A 43 -7.05 -8.41 -4.67
N PRO A 44 -7.77 -7.41 -5.21
CA PRO A 44 -7.73 -6.06 -4.67
C PRO A 44 -8.05 -6.05 -3.18
N LEU A 45 -7.25 -5.33 -2.41
CA LEU A 45 -7.52 -5.10 -1.00
C LEU A 45 -8.71 -4.16 -0.87
N GLN A 46 -9.78 -4.62 -0.21
CA GLN A 46 -10.94 -3.80 0.09
C GLN A 46 -10.81 -3.23 1.49
N PHE A 47 -10.93 -1.91 1.60
CA PHE A 47 -10.93 -1.20 2.87
C PHE A 47 -12.24 -0.46 3.04
N ASN A 48 -12.90 -0.64 4.18
CA ASN A 48 -14.16 0.04 4.48
C ASN A 48 -13.88 1.38 5.16
N GLY A 49 -13.89 2.46 4.38
CA GLY A 49 -13.88 3.83 4.93
C GLY A 49 -15.26 4.22 5.42
N SER A 50 -15.66 3.76 6.61
CA SER A 50 -16.98 4.07 7.18
C SER A 50 -17.04 5.45 7.84
N TYR A 51 -15.91 6.09 8.11
CA TYR A 51 -15.85 7.38 8.79
C TYR A 51 -15.86 8.52 7.77
N HIS A 52 -17.07 8.90 7.36
CA HIS A 52 -17.31 10.06 6.48
C HIS A 52 -16.67 11.33 7.07
N GLY A 53 -15.99 12.10 6.24
CA GLY A 53 -15.34 13.36 6.63
C GLY A 53 -13.91 13.23 7.18
N LEU A 54 -13.32 12.03 7.23
CA LEU A 54 -11.90 11.85 7.53
C LEU A 54 -11.05 11.87 6.25
N CYS A 55 -9.86 12.48 6.34
CA CYS A 55 -8.85 12.41 5.30
C CYS A 55 -7.99 11.18 5.55
N TYR A 56 -8.21 10.14 4.74
CA TYR A 56 -7.38 8.95 4.75
C TYR A 56 -6.10 9.21 3.96
N SER A 57 -5.00 8.58 4.37
CA SER A 57 -3.75 8.55 3.61
C SER A 57 -3.39 7.12 3.29
N VAL A 58 -3.26 6.81 2.00
CA VAL A 58 -2.80 5.52 1.50
C VAL A 58 -1.33 5.66 1.10
N SER A 59 -0.44 4.96 1.78
CA SER A 59 1.00 5.02 1.54
C SER A 59 1.53 3.69 1.02
N LEU A 60 2.26 3.72 -0.10
CA LEU A 60 3.13 2.63 -0.50
C LEU A 60 4.36 2.61 0.40
N MET A 61 4.57 1.48 1.05
CA MET A 61 5.65 1.23 1.97
C MET A 61 6.58 0.17 1.36
N LEU A 62 7.88 0.46 1.34
CA LEU A 62 8.91 -0.49 0.92
C LEU A 62 9.60 -1.07 2.14
N GLY A 63 9.93 -2.35 2.09
CA GLY A 63 10.79 -3.04 3.04
C GLY A 63 11.89 -3.79 2.31
N ASN A 64 13.02 -3.93 2.98
CA ASN A 64 14.09 -4.85 2.62
C ASN A 64 14.20 -5.93 3.70
N ASP A 65 15.21 -6.81 3.63
CA ASP A 65 15.42 -7.86 4.65
C ASP A 65 15.77 -7.28 6.04
N SER A 66 15.96 -5.95 6.13
CA SER A 66 16.00 -5.22 7.40
C SER A 66 14.57 -4.83 7.82
N SER A 67 14.28 -4.86 9.10
CA SER A 67 12.96 -4.53 9.69
C SER A 67 12.48 -3.09 9.46
N THR A 68 13.18 -2.28 8.67
CA THR A 68 12.85 -0.88 8.42
C THR A 68 11.97 -0.75 7.18
N SER A 69 10.72 -0.34 7.37
CA SER A 69 9.82 0.00 6.27
C SER A 69 9.62 1.51 6.14
N ARG A 70 9.69 2.04 4.91
CA ARG A 70 9.56 3.48 4.62
C ARG A 70 8.48 3.74 3.57
N ALA A 71 7.72 4.82 3.77
CA ALA A 71 6.77 5.32 2.78
C ALA A 71 7.51 5.97 1.60
N VAL A 72 7.16 5.58 0.37
CA VAL A 72 7.75 6.12 -0.87
C VAL A 72 6.74 6.90 -1.73
N ARG A 73 5.46 6.59 -1.62
CA ARG A 73 4.36 7.31 -2.26
C ARG A 73 3.20 7.39 -1.28
N THR A 74 2.56 8.53 -1.16
CA THR A 74 1.39 8.72 -0.29
C THR A 74 0.32 9.51 -1.04
N VAL A 75 -0.91 9.00 -1.04
CA VAL A 75 -2.06 9.62 -1.70
C VAL A 75 -3.14 9.88 -0.66
N PRO A 76 -3.66 11.13 -0.57
CA PRO A 76 -4.81 11.43 0.27
C PRO A 76 -6.10 10.93 -0.39
N VAL A 77 -7.01 10.40 0.42
CA VAL A 77 -8.33 9.93 0.01
C VAL A 77 -9.36 10.59 0.92
N LEU A 78 -10.27 11.35 0.31
CA LEU A 78 -11.39 11.98 1.00
C LEU A 78 -12.65 11.13 0.79
N THR A 79 -13.37 10.82 1.88
CA THR A 79 -14.58 9.99 1.89
C THR A 79 -15.79 10.74 2.43
#